data_AF-A0A8R1ICA7-F1
#
_entry.id   AF-A0A8R1ICA7-F1
#
_cell.length_a   1.000
_cell.length_b   1.000
_cell.length_c   1.000
_cell.angle_alpha   90.00
_cell.angle_beta   90.00
_cell.angle_gamma   90.00
#
_symmetry.space_group_name_H-M   'P 1'
#
loop_
_entity.id
_entity.type
_entity.pdbx_description
1 polymer ?
#
loop_
_entity_poly.entity_id
_entity_poly.type
_entity_poly.pdbx_seq_one_letter_code
_entity_poly.pdbx_strand_id
1 'polypeptide(L)'
;MEKTIYESCLICGQSDVPLRKYAKHIELCWSRSEKAISFGAPERNNDKFYCEKFDARTNTYCKRLKSLCPEHKKPGPEQCLRICGYPKKWDSCAEPNARTLAELIELDEPFGDAGCMTKKESCWKHHKWLPALRGSIELEQACLYQKMFELCHETVKLNTHAEWTTNALSILMHKSTKIINHDDFSTYLKSQEESNAKLVKNEDRIMADAVKTLSTFSFQKEMAPEPAPVNAGELPHNQTMQESPTSSQKPAFSVSRLLE
;
A
#
# COMPACT_ATOMS: atom_id res chain seq x y z
N MET A 1 -23.97 -35.50 39.07
CA MET A 1 -24.28 -34.13 38.61
C MET A 1 -22.96 -33.42 38.33
N GLU A 2 -22.58 -33.23 37.06
CA GLU A 2 -21.40 -32.44 36.73
C GLU A 2 -21.65 -30.96 37.08
N LYS A 3 -20.86 -30.41 38.00
CA LYS A 3 -20.93 -28.99 38.36
C LYS A 3 -20.44 -28.18 37.15
N THR A 4 -21.32 -27.39 36.54
CA THR A 4 -20.90 -26.50 35.45
C THR A 4 -20.11 -25.35 36.06
N ILE A 5 -18.83 -25.28 35.72
CA ILE A 5 -17.92 -24.20 36.13
C ILE A 5 -18.19 -23.00 35.21
N TYR A 6 -18.30 -21.82 35.81
CA TYR A 6 -18.49 -20.55 35.11
C TYR A 6 -17.26 -19.67 35.34
N GLU A 7 -16.88 -18.90 34.32
CA GLU A 7 -15.74 -18.00 34.33
C GLU A 7 -16.14 -16.63 33.77
N SER A 8 -15.41 -15.59 34.17
CA SER A 8 -15.63 -14.23 33.70
C SER A 8 -14.96 -13.95 32.36
N CYS A 9 -15.69 -13.39 31.40
CA CYS A 9 -15.13 -12.99 30.11
C CYS A 9 -14.25 -11.73 30.25
N LEU A 10 -12.99 -11.84 29.83
CA LEU A 10 -12.02 -10.75 29.85
C LEU A 10 -12.35 -9.58 28.89
N ILE A 11 -13.23 -9.79 27.90
CA ILE A 11 -13.55 -8.78 26.87
C ILE A 11 -14.80 -7.98 27.22
N CYS A 12 -15.88 -8.65 27.65
CA CYS A 12 -17.14 -7.98 27.99
C CYS A 12 -17.44 -7.92 29.50
N GLY A 13 -16.65 -8.56 30.35
CA GLY A 13 -16.85 -8.59 31.79
C GLY A 13 -18.02 -9.46 32.28
N GLN A 14 -18.67 -10.24 31.41
CA GLN A 14 -19.76 -11.15 31.81
C GLN A 14 -19.22 -12.29 32.68
N SER A 15 -19.73 -12.44 33.90
CA SER A 15 -19.24 -13.40 34.91
C SER A 15 -19.86 -14.80 34.83
N ASP A 16 -20.85 -15.00 33.96
CA ASP A 16 -21.71 -16.18 33.90
C ASP A 16 -21.45 -17.04 32.64
N VAL A 17 -20.23 -17.04 32.10
CA VAL A 17 -19.91 -17.80 30.89
C VAL A 17 -19.54 -19.25 31.27
N PRO A 18 -20.29 -20.27 30.80
CA PRO A 18 -19.95 -21.66 31.09
C PRO A 18 -18.60 -22.03 30.48
N LEU A 19 -17.72 -22.69 31.24
CA LEU A 19 -16.35 -23.02 30.81
C LEU A 19 -16.31 -23.79 29.47
N ARG A 20 -17.27 -24.71 29.26
CA ARG A 20 -17.39 -25.47 27.99
C ARG A 20 -17.68 -24.59 26.76
N LYS A 21 -18.29 -23.43 26.96
CA LYS A 21 -18.63 -22.45 25.90
C LYS A 21 -17.70 -21.24 25.90
N TYR A 22 -16.75 -21.17 26.84
CA TYR A 22 -15.92 -20.01 27.08
C TYR A 22 -15.11 -19.59 25.84
N ALA A 23 -14.46 -20.55 25.17
CA ALA A 23 -13.73 -20.28 23.92
C ALA A 23 -14.63 -19.70 22.81
N LYS A 24 -15.83 -20.27 22.62
CA LYS A 24 -16.81 -19.77 21.64
C LYS A 24 -17.31 -18.36 22.01
N HIS A 25 -17.53 -18.11 23.29
CA HIS A 25 -17.93 -16.80 23.78
C HIS A 25 -16.84 -15.74 23.54
N ILE A 26 -15.59 -16.02 23.92
CA ILE A 26 -14.45 -15.12 23.69
C ILE A 26 -14.35 -14.76 22.21
N GLU A 27 -14.44 -15.72 21.29
CA GLU A 27 -14.35 -15.43 19.86
C GLU A 27 -15.47 -14.51 19.35
N LEU A 28 -16.72 -14.76 19.76
CA LEU A 28 -17.85 -13.93 19.35
C LEU A 28 -17.78 -12.55 19.97
N CYS A 29 -17.35 -12.47 21.24
CA CYS A 29 -17.16 -11.23 21.95
C CYS A 29 -16.04 -10.40 21.32
N TRP A 30 -14.90 -11.02 21.04
CA TRP A 30 -13.78 -10.43 20.31
C TRP A 30 -14.23 -9.95 18.94
N SER A 31 -14.91 -10.80 18.16
CA SER A 31 -15.43 -10.43 16.85
C SER A 31 -16.36 -9.22 16.90
N ARG A 32 -17.19 -9.12 17.95
CA ARG A 32 -18.07 -7.97 18.17
C ARG A 32 -17.29 -6.71 18.51
N SER A 33 -16.33 -6.76 19.44
CA SER A 33 -15.51 -5.60 19.80
C SER A 33 -14.69 -5.13 18.61
N GLU A 34 -14.10 -6.07 17.88
CA GLU A 34 -13.34 -5.83 16.67
C GLU A 34 -14.16 -5.14 15.59
N LYS A 35 -15.42 -5.53 15.36
CA LYS A 35 -16.29 -4.86 14.36
C LYS A 35 -16.60 -3.40 14.69
N ALA A 36 -16.54 -3.01 15.96
CA ALA A 36 -16.77 -1.63 16.36
C ALA A 36 -15.57 -0.71 16.04
N ILE A 37 -14.41 -1.30 15.72
CA ILE A 37 -13.18 -0.57 15.39
C ILE A 37 -12.95 -0.65 13.87
N SER A 38 -12.70 0.50 13.24
CA SER A 38 -12.38 0.56 11.81
C SER A 38 -10.89 0.29 11.59
N PHE A 39 -10.56 -0.75 10.82
CA PHE A 39 -9.19 -1.09 10.40
C PHE A 39 -9.05 -0.93 8.89
N GLY A 40 -9.28 0.29 8.40
CA GLY A 40 -9.26 0.61 6.97
C GLY A 40 -8.12 1.55 6.60
N ALA A 41 -7.56 1.38 5.40
CA ALA A 41 -6.68 2.38 4.79
C ALA A 41 -7.16 2.70 3.36
N PRO A 42 -6.93 3.91 2.83
CA PRO A 42 -7.40 4.30 1.50
C PRO A 42 -6.68 3.55 0.38
N GLU A 43 -5.44 3.13 0.62
CA GLU A 43 -4.62 2.44 -0.37
C GLU A 43 -4.79 0.92 -0.27
N ARG A 44 -4.72 0.25 -1.41
CA ARG A 44 -4.75 -1.20 -1.48
C ARG A 44 -3.32 -1.74 -1.36
N ASN A 45 -3.10 -2.71 -0.47
CA ASN A 45 -1.81 -3.39 -0.41
C ASN A 45 -1.72 -4.43 -1.55
N ASN A 46 -0.52 -4.62 -2.09
CA ASN A 46 -0.24 -5.70 -3.05
C ASN A 46 -0.02 -7.05 -2.36
N ASP A 47 -0.13 -7.08 -1.04
CA ASP A 47 0.12 -8.24 -0.20
C ASP A 47 -1.09 -9.19 -0.15
N LYS A 48 -0.83 -10.48 0.07
CA LYS A 48 -1.86 -11.53 0.02
C LYS A 48 -2.46 -11.89 1.39
N PHE A 49 -1.93 -11.35 2.49
CA PHE A 49 -2.31 -11.71 3.86
C PHE A 49 -3.39 -10.81 4.48
N TYR A 50 -3.63 -9.62 3.94
CA TYR A 50 -4.76 -8.77 4.33
C TYR A 50 -6.05 -9.10 3.57
N CYS A 51 -7.18 -8.68 4.12
CA CYS A 51 -8.50 -8.88 3.53
C CYS A 51 -8.70 -8.06 2.25
N GLU A 52 -8.28 -6.78 2.24
CA GLU A 52 -8.36 -5.86 1.10
C GLU A 52 -9.77 -5.73 0.47
N LYS A 53 -10.84 -6.00 1.23
CA LYS A 53 -12.20 -5.74 0.75
C LYS A 53 -12.50 -4.26 0.91
N PHE A 54 -12.92 -3.64 -0.18
CA PHE A 54 -13.28 -2.23 -0.23
C PHE A 54 -14.62 -1.98 0.49
N ASP A 55 -14.63 -1.02 1.41
CA ASP A 55 -15.83 -0.47 2.02
C ASP A 55 -16.16 0.88 1.35
N ALA A 56 -17.25 0.89 0.57
CA ALA A 56 -17.70 2.08 -0.15
C ALA A 56 -18.17 3.21 0.79
N ARG A 57 -18.59 2.89 2.02
CA ARG A 57 -19.07 3.90 2.97
C ARG A 57 -17.93 4.73 3.54
N THR A 58 -16.79 4.10 3.83
CA THR A 58 -15.62 4.76 4.41
C THR A 58 -14.56 5.11 3.37
N ASN A 59 -14.71 4.63 2.13
CA ASN A 59 -13.73 4.74 1.06
C ASN A 59 -12.36 4.16 1.47
N THR A 60 -12.38 3.02 2.18
CA THR A 60 -11.17 2.35 2.67
C THR A 60 -11.17 0.86 2.36
N TYR A 61 -9.99 0.27 2.25
CA TYR A 61 -9.76 -1.18 2.16
C TYR A 61 -9.52 -1.78 3.53
N CYS A 62 -10.16 -2.91 3.82
CA CYS A 62 -10.00 -3.64 5.08
C CYS A 62 -8.58 -4.19 5.26
N LYS A 63 -7.88 -3.78 6.33
CA LYS A 63 -6.50 -4.18 6.70
C LYS A 63 -6.43 -5.26 7.78
N ARG A 64 -7.54 -5.96 8.02
CA ARG A 64 -7.53 -7.14 8.90
C ARG A 64 -6.93 -8.34 8.16
N LEU A 65 -6.33 -9.25 8.90
CA LEU A 65 -5.84 -10.52 8.34
C LEU A 65 -6.99 -11.30 7.69
N LYS A 66 -6.72 -11.84 6.50
CA LYS A 66 -7.71 -12.46 5.63
C LYS A 66 -8.44 -13.62 6.29
N SER A 67 -7.72 -14.46 7.03
CA SER A 67 -8.27 -15.65 7.70
C SER A 67 -9.05 -15.35 8.98
N LEU A 68 -8.81 -14.19 9.60
CA LEU A 68 -9.39 -13.77 10.88
C LEU A 68 -10.41 -12.63 10.75
N CYS A 69 -10.55 -11.99 9.58
CA CYS A 69 -11.46 -10.87 9.40
C CYS A 69 -12.92 -11.23 9.75
N PRO A 70 -13.53 -10.61 10.77
CA PRO A 70 -14.86 -10.99 11.23
C PRO A 70 -16.00 -10.55 10.31
N GLU A 71 -15.72 -9.69 9.34
CA GLU A 71 -16.72 -9.11 8.41
C GLU A 71 -16.66 -9.74 7.03
N HIS A 72 -15.45 -10.07 6.57
CA HIS A 72 -15.17 -10.34 5.17
C HIS A 72 -14.44 -11.66 4.94
N LYS A 73 -14.27 -12.46 5.99
CA LYS A 73 -13.69 -13.80 5.86
C LYS A 73 -14.41 -14.59 4.78
N LYS A 74 -13.66 -14.96 3.76
CA LYS A 74 -14.15 -15.87 2.73
C LYS A 74 -14.13 -17.30 3.29
N PRO A 75 -15.17 -18.10 2.99
CA PRO A 75 -15.14 -19.52 3.27
C PRO A 75 -13.95 -20.16 2.55
N GLY A 76 -13.00 -20.72 3.30
CA GLY A 76 -11.88 -21.46 2.72
C GLY A 76 -12.14 -22.97 2.68
N PRO A 77 -11.15 -23.75 2.18
CA PRO A 77 -11.27 -25.21 2.08
C PRO A 77 -11.46 -25.90 3.43
N GLU A 78 -11.12 -25.23 4.53
CA GLU A 78 -11.36 -25.73 5.89
C GLU A 78 -12.83 -26.01 6.18
N GLN A 79 -13.77 -25.40 5.42
CA GLN A 79 -15.20 -25.65 5.58
C GLN A 79 -15.63 -27.05 5.14
N CYS A 80 -14.90 -27.65 4.20
CA CYS A 80 -15.19 -29.00 3.71
C CYS A 80 -14.79 -30.09 4.72
N LEU A 81 -14.02 -29.75 5.75
CA LEU A 81 -13.55 -30.69 6.75
C LEU A 81 -14.67 -31.16 7.68
N ARG A 82 -14.87 -32.47 7.73
CA ARG A 82 -15.86 -33.13 8.62
C ARG A 82 -15.31 -33.39 10.02
N ILE A 83 -14.01 -33.65 10.10
CA ILE A 83 -13.26 -33.90 11.34
C ILE A 83 -12.36 -32.71 11.67
N CYS A 84 -11.94 -32.62 12.93
CA CYS A 84 -11.04 -31.58 13.41
C CYS A 84 -9.68 -31.62 12.71
N GLY A 85 -9.05 -32.80 12.63
CA GLY A 85 -7.78 -32.98 11.93
C GLY A 85 -6.56 -32.36 12.61
N TYR A 86 -6.69 -31.83 13.84
CA TYR A 86 -5.56 -31.30 14.60
C TYR A 86 -4.47 -32.38 14.79
N PRO A 87 -3.19 -32.10 14.48
CA PRO A 87 -2.11 -33.08 14.59
C PRO A 87 -1.87 -33.49 16.03
N LYS A 88 -2.05 -34.78 16.36
CA LYS A 88 -1.80 -35.25 17.74
C LYS A 88 -0.33 -35.17 18.12
N LYS A 89 0.57 -35.26 17.13
CA LYS A 89 2.01 -35.06 17.34
C LYS A 89 2.29 -33.71 17.98
N TRP A 90 1.53 -32.64 17.66
CA TRP A 90 1.73 -31.31 18.27
C TRP A 90 1.40 -31.27 19.76
N ASP A 91 0.47 -32.11 20.24
CA ASP A 91 0.20 -32.24 21.69
C ASP A 91 1.31 -33.05 22.40
N SER A 92 1.94 -33.97 21.67
CA SER A 92 2.89 -34.96 22.19
C SER A 92 4.34 -34.62 21.88
N CYS A 93 4.62 -33.52 21.17
CA CYS A 93 5.94 -32.96 20.94
C CYS A 93 6.50 -32.44 22.28
N ALA A 94 6.87 -33.40 23.10
CA ALA A 94 7.86 -33.34 24.15
C ALA A 94 9.27 -33.52 23.55
N GLU A 95 9.48 -33.16 22.29
CA GLU A 95 10.81 -32.80 21.79
C GLU A 95 11.15 -31.45 22.45
N PRO A 96 12.17 -31.36 23.32
CA PRO A 96 12.39 -30.23 24.23
C PRO A 96 12.66 -28.87 23.54
N ASN A 97 12.72 -28.83 22.20
CA ASN A 97 13.21 -27.70 21.42
C ASN A 97 12.18 -27.03 20.50
N ALA A 98 11.05 -27.66 20.15
CA ALA A 98 10.04 -27.00 19.31
C ALA A 98 9.07 -26.18 20.18
N ARG A 99 9.32 -24.87 20.29
CA ARG A 99 8.50 -23.92 21.07
C ARG A 99 7.65 -23.02 20.18
N THR A 100 8.01 -22.90 18.91
CA THR A 100 7.31 -22.03 17.95
C THR A 100 6.58 -22.83 16.89
N LEU A 101 5.59 -22.20 16.27
CA LEU A 101 4.85 -22.81 15.16
C LEU A 101 5.75 -23.10 13.94
N ALA A 102 6.77 -22.25 13.70
CA ALA A 102 7.72 -22.45 12.62
C ALA A 102 8.51 -23.74 12.81
N GLU A 103 9.06 -23.95 14.01
CA GLU A 103 9.80 -25.18 14.35
C GLU A 103 8.92 -26.43 14.22
N LEU A 104 7.64 -26.36 14.59
CA LEU A 104 6.69 -27.48 14.43
C LEU A 104 6.42 -27.84 12.96
N ILE A 105 6.45 -26.86 12.06
CA ILE A 105 6.22 -27.06 10.62
C ILE A 105 7.48 -27.61 9.94
N GLU A 106 8.66 -27.29 10.46
CA GLU A 106 9.96 -27.73 9.94
C GLU A 106 10.33 -29.17 10.31
N LEU A 107 9.59 -29.80 11.24
CA LEU A 107 9.80 -31.20 11.61
C LEU A 107 9.60 -32.16 10.42
N ASP A 108 10.35 -33.27 10.43
CA ASP A 108 10.08 -34.41 9.55
C ASP A 108 8.67 -34.95 9.85
N GLU A 109 7.81 -34.93 8.83
CA GLU A 109 6.37 -35.27 8.93
C GLU A 109 5.61 -34.44 9.99
N PRO A 110 5.42 -33.13 9.77
CA PRO A 110 4.95 -32.19 10.80
C PRO A 110 3.52 -32.47 11.27
N PHE A 111 2.69 -33.08 10.42
CA PHE A 111 1.31 -33.46 10.76
C PHE A 111 1.20 -34.88 11.33
N GLY A 112 2.20 -35.74 11.06
CA GLY A 112 2.21 -37.15 11.40
C GLY A 112 1.07 -37.98 10.79
N ASP A 113 0.98 -39.24 11.24
CA ASP A 113 0.00 -40.21 10.72
C ASP A 113 -1.40 -40.07 11.35
N ALA A 114 -1.51 -39.42 12.52
CA ALA A 114 -2.73 -39.39 13.31
C ALA A 114 -3.17 -37.97 13.71
N GLY A 115 -4.40 -37.62 13.30
CA GLY A 115 -5.06 -36.39 13.69
C GLY A 115 -6.21 -36.57 14.70
N CYS A 116 -6.75 -35.45 15.15
CA CYS A 116 -7.96 -35.42 15.97
C CYS A 116 -9.19 -35.81 15.15
N MET A 117 -9.80 -36.96 15.48
CA MET A 117 -10.95 -37.53 14.76
C MET A 117 -12.31 -37.02 15.25
N THR A 118 -12.34 -36.06 16.19
CA THR A 118 -13.60 -35.48 16.67
C THR A 118 -14.27 -34.69 15.54
N LYS A 119 -15.61 -34.70 15.44
CA LYS A 119 -16.32 -33.86 14.47
C LYS A 119 -15.93 -32.39 14.69
N LYS A 120 -15.60 -31.69 13.61
CA LYS A 120 -15.06 -30.32 13.65
C LYS A 120 -15.87 -29.38 14.56
N GLU A 121 -17.18 -29.38 14.43
CA GLU A 121 -18.10 -28.48 15.19
C GLU A 121 -18.23 -28.83 16.68
N SER A 122 -17.85 -30.06 17.07
CA SER A 122 -17.96 -30.58 18.44
C SER A 122 -16.62 -30.60 19.19
N CYS A 123 -15.51 -30.36 18.50
CA CYS A 123 -14.19 -30.37 19.11
C CYS A 123 -13.97 -29.09 19.92
N TRP A 124 -14.00 -29.18 21.25
CA TRP A 124 -13.76 -28.06 22.16
C TRP A 124 -12.26 -27.86 22.46
N LYS A 125 -11.45 -28.91 22.38
CA LYS A 125 -9.99 -28.84 22.62
C LYS A 125 -9.26 -28.03 21.55
N HIS A 126 -9.63 -28.20 20.28
CA HIS A 126 -8.97 -27.58 19.13
C HIS A 126 -9.96 -26.71 18.35
N HIS A 127 -10.66 -25.84 19.06
CA HIS A 127 -11.69 -25.01 18.47
C HIS A 127 -11.06 -24.06 17.42
N LYS A 128 -11.50 -24.18 16.16
CA LYS A 128 -11.02 -23.39 15.00
C LYS A 128 -9.49 -23.29 14.87
N TRP A 129 -8.77 -24.35 15.21
CA TRP A 129 -7.30 -24.37 15.15
C TRP A 129 -6.75 -24.03 13.75
N LEU A 130 -7.43 -24.44 12.66
CA LEU A 130 -7.00 -24.14 11.27
C LEU A 130 -7.05 -22.63 10.94
N PRO A 131 -8.19 -21.93 11.11
CA PRO A 131 -8.22 -20.48 11.02
C PRO A 131 -7.20 -19.78 11.93
N ALA A 132 -7.02 -20.26 13.16
CA ALA A 132 -6.05 -19.68 14.09
C ALA A 132 -4.62 -19.84 13.57
N LEU A 133 -4.24 -21.05 13.15
CA LEU A 133 -2.96 -21.37 12.54
C LEU A 133 -2.67 -20.49 11.32
N ARG A 134 -3.64 -20.43 10.41
CA ARG A 134 -3.54 -19.59 9.22
C ARG A 134 -3.37 -18.12 9.58
N GLY A 135 -4.10 -17.65 10.59
CA GLY A 135 -3.98 -16.30 11.14
C GLY A 135 -2.60 -16.03 11.72
N SER A 136 -2.01 -16.98 12.45
CA SER A 136 -0.65 -16.88 12.97
C SER A 136 0.36 -16.74 11.83
N ILE A 137 0.26 -17.55 10.78
CA ILE A 137 1.15 -17.45 9.61
C ILE A 137 0.99 -16.08 8.91
N GLU A 138 -0.25 -15.63 8.71
CA GLU A 138 -0.54 -14.34 8.09
C GLU A 138 -0.03 -13.16 8.95
N LEU A 139 -0.06 -13.30 10.29
CA LEU A 139 0.50 -12.32 11.22
C LEU A 139 2.03 -12.27 11.11
N GLU A 140 2.71 -13.42 11.11
CA GLU A 140 4.17 -13.46 10.92
C GLU A 140 4.59 -12.86 9.58
N GLN A 141 3.84 -13.15 8.51
CA GLN A 141 4.06 -12.52 7.20
C GLN A 141 3.92 -11.00 7.26
N ALA A 142 2.91 -10.48 7.97
CA ALA A 142 2.72 -9.05 8.15
C ALA A 142 3.86 -8.42 8.96
N CYS A 143 4.31 -9.08 10.03
CA CYS A 143 5.45 -8.64 10.84
C CYS A 143 6.75 -8.58 10.02
N LEU A 144 7.04 -9.63 9.24
CA LEU A 144 8.21 -9.68 8.36
C LEU A 144 8.14 -8.59 7.28
N TYR A 145 6.96 -8.38 6.69
CA TYR A 145 6.76 -7.33 5.70
C TYR A 145 7.01 -5.93 6.27
N GLN A 146 6.49 -5.65 7.46
CA GLN A 146 6.77 -4.41 8.19
C GLN A 146 8.27 -4.25 8.44
N LYS A 147 8.95 -5.33 8.82
CA LYS A 147 10.39 -5.29 9.04
C LYS A 147 11.19 -5.00 7.77
N MET A 148 10.78 -5.57 6.64
CA MET A 148 11.37 -5.26 5.35
C MET A 148 11.21 -3.78 4.98
N PHE A 149 10.05 -3.20 5.25
CA PHE A 149 9.81 -1.77 5.00
C PHE A 149 10.73 -0.89 5.85
N GLU A 150 10.87 -1.18 7.15
CA GLU A 150 11.80 -0.48 8.04
C GLU A 150 13.25 -0.54 7.54
N LEU A 151 13.69 -1.73 7.10
CA LEU A 151 15.05 -1.92 6.59
C LEU A 151 15.29 -1.12 5.30
N CYS A 152 14.33 -1.16 4.36
CA CYS A 152 14.40 -0.39 3.13
C CYS A 152 14.51 1.12 3.42
N HIS A 153 13.68 1.61 4.35
CA HIS A 153 13.73 3.00 4.78
C HIS A 153 15.09 3.37 5.40
N GLU A 154 15.65 2.52 6.26
CA GLU A 154 16.97 2.77 6.84
C GLU A 154 18.08 2.71 5.78
N THR A 155 17.99 1.82 4.78
CA THR A 155 18.94 1.79 3.65
C THR A 155 18.92 3.10 2.87
N VAL A 156 17.74 3.64 2.54
CA VAL A 156 17.63 4.93 1.84
C VAL A 156 18.25 6.04 2.69
N LYS A 157 17.94 6.09 3.99
CA LYS A 157 18.50 7.07 4.91
C LYS A 157 20.04 6.99 4.99
N LEU A 158 20.61 5.79 5.12
CA LEU A 158 22.06 5.61 5.14
C LEU A 158 22.71 5.96 3.80
N ASN A 159 22.07 5.61 2.68
CA ASN A 159 22.57 5.95 1.35
C ASN A 159 22.59 7.47 1.13
N THR A 160 21.53 8.18 1.52
CA THR A 160 21.54 9.65 1.50
C THR A 160 22.66 10.19 2.37
N HIS A 161 22.87 9.67 3.59
CA HIS A 161 23.98 10.11 4.42
C HIS A 161 25.36 9.88 3.74
N ALA A 162 25.55 8.73 3.09
CA ALA A 162 26.77 8.41 2.35
C ALA A 162 26.99 9.32 1.13
N GLU A 163 25.92 9.70 0.42
CA GLU A 163 25.98 10.67 -0.67
C GLU A 163 26.41 12.05 -0.17
N TRP A 164 25.85 12.50 0.97
CA TRP A 164 26.22 13.79 1.57
C TRP A 164 27.69 13.82 2.00
N THR A 165 28.20 12.75 2.62
CA THR A 165 29.61 12.67 3.02
C THR A 165 30.54 12.58 1.80
N THR A 166 30.14 11.84 0.77
CA THR A 166 30.91 11.74 -0.49
C THR A 166 30.95 13.09 -1.22
N ASN A 167 29.84 13.82 -1.27
CA ASN A 167 29.77 15.15 -1.86
C ASN A 167 30.66 16.15 -1.09
N ALA A 168 30.59 16.13 0.24
CA ALA A 168 31.45 16.96 1.09
C ALA A 168 32.94 16.63 0.87
N LEU A 169 33.30 15.34 0.83
CA LEU A 169 34.66 14.91 0.55
C LEU A 169 35.12 15.32 -0.85
N SER A 170 34.26 15.20 -1.86
CA SER A 170 34.55 15.66 -3.22
C SER A 170 34.91 17.14 -3.23
N ILE A 171 34.12 17.98 -2.55
CA ILE A 171 34.41 19.43 -2.41
C ILE A 171 35.77 19.64 -1.74
N LEU A 172 36.09 18.93 -0.65
CA LEU A 172 37.36 19.05 0.07
C LEU A 172 38.58 18.58 -0.75
N MET A 173 38.40 17.57 -1.61
CA MET A 173 39.47 16.95 -2.39
C MET A 173 39.83 17.74 -3.66
N HIS A 174 38.91 18.58 -4.17
CA HIS A 174 39.23 19.51 -5.24
C HIS A 174 40.18 20.62 -4.74
N LYS A 175 41.50 20.40 -4.93
CA LYS A 175 42.62 21.30 -4.57
C LYS A 175 42.50 22.75 -5.06
N SER A 176 41.58 23.04 -5.97
CA SER A 176 41.28 24.38 -6.43
C SER A 176 39.78 24.65 -6.36
N THR A 177 39.22 24.69 -5.16
CA THR A 177 38.24 25.75 -4.94
C THR A 177 39.03 27.03 -5.16
N LYS A 178 38.97 27.63 -6.37
CA LYS A 178 39.13 29.08 -6.44
C LYS A 178 38.09 29.56 -5.45
N ILE A 179 38.52 29.93 -4.25
CA ILE A 179 37.67 30.58 -3.28
C ILE A 179 37.26 31.83 -4.04
N ILE A 180 36.07 31.79 -4.63
CA ILE A 180 35.54 32.91 -5.37
C ILE A 180 35.50 34.02 -4.33
N ASN A 181 36.22 35.10 -4.57
CA ASN A 181 36.21 36.22 -3.66
C ASN A 181 34.74 36.62 -3.47
N HIS A 182 34.31 36.91 -2.25
CA HIS A 182 32.91 37.20 -1.95
C HIS A 182 32.35 38.28 -2.90
N ASP A 183 33.21 39.24 -3.26
CA ASP A 183 32.88 40.34 -4.17
C ASP A 183 32.70 39.87 -5.62
N ASP A 184 33.51 38.92 -6.09
CA ASP A 184 33.38 38.33 -7.43
C ASP A 184 32.09 37.49 -7.55
N PHE A 185 31.74 36.76 -6.49
CA PHE A 185 30.51 35.96 -6.44
C PHE A 185 29.26 36.86 -6.39
N SER A 186 29.30 37.91 -5.56
CA SER A 186 28.24 38.91 -5.47
C SER A 186 28.02 39.62 -6.82
N THR A 187 29.11 39.94 -7.53
CA THR A 187 29.06 40.55 -8.85
C THR A 187 28.49 39.60 -9.90
N TYR A 188 28.87 38.32 -9.85
CA TYR A 188 28.30 37.29 -10.73
C TYR A 188 26.78 37.14 -10.52
N LEU A 189 26.30 37.06 -9.27
CA LEU A 189 24.87 36.96 -8.95
C LEU A 189 24.08 38.16 -9.48
N LYS A 190 24.57 39.39 -9.27
CA LYS A 190 23.96 40.60 -9.84
C LYS A 190 23.92 40.56 -11.37
N SER A 191 24.98 40.08 -12.03
CA SER A 191 25.00 39.95 -13.49
C SER A 191 23.97 38.93 -14.00
N GLN A 192 23.74 37.85 -13.25
CA GLN A 192 22.75 36.81 -13.54
C GLN A 192 21.33 37.34 -13.39
N GLU A 193 21.05 38.06 -12.29
CA GLU A 193 19.77 38.75 -12.07
C GLU A 193 19.48 39.78 -13.16
N GLU A 194 20.48 40.57 -13.57
CA GLU A 194 20.32 41.51 -14.67
C GLU A 194 20.09 40.83 -16.02
N SER A 195 20.78 39.71 -16.29
CA SER A 195 20.56 38.92 -17.50
C SER A 195 19.16 38.31 -17.53
N ASN A 196 18.70 37.74 -16.41
CA ASN A 196 17.35 37.19 -16.29
C ASN A 196 16.29 38.29 -16.39
N ALA A 197 16.51 39.45 -15.77
CA ALA A 197 15.62 40.60 -15.91
C ALA A 197 15.59 41.14 -17.35
N LYS A 198 16.70 41.08 -18.09
CA LYS A 198 16.74 41.42 -19.53
C LYS A 198 15.97 40.39 -20.36
N LEU A 199 16.09 39.10 -20.06
CA LEU A 199 15.33 38.05 -20.73
C LEU A 199 13.83 38.20 -20.50
N VAL A 200 13.40 38.41 -19.25
CA VAL A 200 12.00 38.66 -18.90
C VAL A 200 11.47 39.92 -19.61
N LYS A 201 12.23 41.02 -19.61
CA LYS A 201 11.84 42.23 -20.36
C LYS A 201 11.78 42.01 -21.86
N ASN A 202 12.62 41.12 -22.41
CA ASN A 202 12.61 40.80 -23.83
C ASN A 202 11.40 39.93 -24.17
N GLU A 203 11.04 38.98 -23.30
CA GLU A 203 9.80 38.19 -23.39
C GLU A 203 8.56 39.08 -23.31
N ASP A 204 8.52 40.03 -22.37
CA ASP A 204 7.43 41.01 -22.23
C ASP A 204 7.30 41.89 -23.48
N ARG A 205 8.43 42.29 -24.09
CA ARG A 205 8.44 43.06 -25.35
C ARG A 205 7.94 42.24 -26.53
N ILE A 206 8.39 40.98 -26.65
CA ILE A 206 7.93 40.06 -27.70
C ILE A 206 6.42 39.81 -27.56
N MET A 207 5.93 39.63 -26.34
CA MET A 207 4.50 39.49 -26.06
C MET A 207 3.70 40.76 -26.37
N ALA A 208 4.22 41.95 -26.03
CA ALA A 208 3.58 43.21 -26.37
C ALA A 208 3.51 43.46 -27.89
N ASP A 209 4.58 43.13 -28.62
CA ASP A 209 4.63 43.26 -30.08
C ASP A 209 3.69 42.25 -30.77
N ALA A 210 3.57 41.03 -30.24
CA ALA A 210 2.61 40.03 -30.73
C ALA A 210 1.15 40.50 -30.53
N VAL A 211 0.82 41.05 -29.35
CA VAL A 211 -0.51 41.61 -29.07
C VAL A 211 -0.84 42.78 -30.00
N LYS A 212 0.13 43.64 -30.29
CA LYS A 212 -0.03 44.80 -31.21
C LYS A 212 -0.20 44.37 -32.67
N THR A 213 0.45 43.28 -33.06
CA THR A 213 0.29 42.65 -34.39
C THR A 213 -1.08 41.99 -34.53
N LEU A 214 -1.59 41.35 -33.47
CA LEU A 214 -2.93 40.75 -33.47
C LEU A 214 -4.05 41.80 -33.43
N SER A 215 -3.84 42.92 -32.72
CA SER A 215 -4.81 44.03 -32.70
C SER A 215 -4.89 44.77 -34.03
N THR A 216 -3.78 44.90 -34.75
CA THR A 216 -3.77 45.47 -36.12
C THR A 216 -4.42 44.53 -37.13
N PHE A 217 -4.21 43.22 -37.03
CA PHE A 217 -4.91 42.23 -37.86
C PHE A 217 -6.43 42.19 -37.60
N SER A 218 -6.85 42.43 -36.36
CA SER A 218 -8.28 42.49 -36.01
C SER A 218 -8.98 43.73 -36.57
N PHE A 219 -8.23 44.81 -36.87
CA PHE A 219 -8.77 46.05 -37.44
C PHE A 219 -8.95 45.99 -38.97
N GLN A 220 -8.32 45.03 -39.66
CA GLN A 220 -8.45 44.87 -41.12
C GLN A 220 -9.58 43.91 -41.55
N LYS A 221 -10.27 43.25 -40.61
CA LYS A 221 -11.40 42.35 -40.91
C LYS A 221 -12.75 43.06 -41.09
N GLU A 222 -12.84 44.37 -40.86
CA GLU A 222 -14.09 45.14 -41.05
C GLU A 222 -14.29 45.71 -42.47
N MET A 223 -13.39 45.43 -43.43
CA MET A 223 -13.55 45.86 -44.83
C MET A 223 -13.42 44.69 -45.81
N ALA A 224 -14.47 43.88 -45.95
CA ALA A 224 -14.63 43.00 -47.12
C ALA A 224 -16.12 42.88 -47.48
N PRO A 225 -16.52 43.11 -48.75
CA PRO A 225 -17.92 43.02 -49.17
C PRO A 225 -18.36 41.57 -49.40
N GLU A 226 -19.66 41.38 -49.18
CA GLU A 226 -20.44 40.14 -49.28
C GLU A 226 -20.40 39.51 -50.71
N PRO A 227 -20.22 38.19 -50.87
CA PRO A 227 -20.51 37.52 -52.14
C PRO A 227 -21.93 36.94 -52.17
N ALA A 228 -22.62 37.22 -53.28
CA ALA A 228 -23.96 36.75 -53.65
C ALA A 228 -24.01 35.23 -53.97
N PRO A 229 -25.21 34.62 -54.03
CA PRO A 229 -25.45 33.22 -53.63
C PRO A 229 -25.38 32.22 -54.79
N VAL A 230 -25.01 30.96 -54.47
CA VAL A 230 -25.27 29.80 -55.33
C VAL A 230 -25.78 28.64 -54.46
N ASN A 231 -26.80 27.96 -55.00
CA ASN A 231 -27.77 27.15 -54.27
C ASN A 231 -27.45 25.64 -54.32
N ALA A 232 -27.63 25.01 -53.16
CA ALA A 232 -28.01 23.64 -52.77
C ALA A 232 -27.59 22.38 -53.56
N GLY A 233 -27.00 21.44 -52.79
CA GLY A 233 -27.06 19.97 -52.93
C GLY A 233 -25.67 19.34 -53.00
N GLU A 234 -25.22 18.39 -52.18
CA GLU A 234 -25.77 17.56 -51.12
C GLU A 234 -24.62 17.09 -50.19
N LEU A 235 -25.00 16.78 -48.95
CA LEU A 235 -24.25 16.23 -47.79
C LEU A 235 -23.53 14.87 -48.06
N PRO A 236 -22.51 14.44 -47.28
CA PRO A 236 -22.62 14.11 -45.84
C PRO A 236 -21.43 14.60 -44.97
N HIS A 237 -21.68 15.11 -43.76
CA HIS A 237 -21.90 14.42 -42.47
C HIS A 237 -20.63 13.89 -41.78
N ASN A 238 -20.26 14.66 -40.75
CA ASN A 238 -19.59 14.33 -39.49
C ASN A 238 -18.06 14.16 -39.39
N GLN A 239 -17.47 15.18 -38.74
CA GLN A 239 -16.38 15.06 -37.76
C GLN A 239 -16.75 14.00 -36.70
N THR A 240 -15.81 13.33 -36.03
CA THR A 240 -15.29 13.80 -34.73
C THR A 240 -14.07 12.95 -34.33
N MET A 241 -12.95 13.65 -34.11
CA MET A 241 -11.85 13.39 -33.16
C MET A 241 -11.10 12.04 -33.22
N GLN A 242 -9.93 12.07 -33.85
CA GLN A 242 -8.78 11.25 -33.46
C GLN A 242 -7.83 12.12 -32.64
N GLU A 243 -7.73 11.83 -31.34
CA GLU A 243 -6.63 12.32 -30.50
C GLU A 243 -5.35 11.55 -30.90
N SER A 244 -4.28 12.31 -31.18
CA SER A 244 -2.92 11.81 -31.32
C SER A 244 -2.10 12.17 -30.07
N PRO A 245 -1.01 11.44 -29.79
CA PRO A 245 -0.61 11.08 -28.44
C PRO A 245 0.42 12.06 -27.86
N THR A 246 0.15 12.61 -26.68
CA THR A 246 1.19 13.22 -25.85
C THR A 246 1.68 12.21 -24.83
N SER A 247 2.82 11.62 -25.21
CA SER A 247 3.91 11.19 -24.33
C SER A 247 3.92 11.94 -22.99
N SER A 248 3.71 11.21 -21.91
CA SER A 248 4.23 11.54 -20.60
C SER A 248 4.73 10.24 -19.98
N GLN A 249 5.99 9.94 -20.31
CA GLN A 249 6.80 8.98 -19.61
C GLN A 249 6.84 9.39 -18.12
N LYS A 250 6.14 8.64 -17.28
CA LYS A 250 6.46 8.58 -15.85
C LYS A 250 7.54 7.51 -15.67
N PRO A 251 8.61 7.76 -14.90
CA PRO A 251 9.63 6.75 -14.69
C PRO A 251 9.05 5.60 -13.85
N ALA A 252 9.07 4.40 -14.43
CA ALA A 252 8.85 3.16 -13.71
C ALA A 252 10.09 2.87 -12.86
N PHE A 253 9.95 2.99 -11.53
CA PHE A 253 10.90 2.37 -10.61
C PHE A 253 10.69 0.85 -10.66
N SER A 254 11.56 0.17 -11.40
CA SER A 254 11.65 -1.30 -11.44
C SER A 254 12.77 -1.75 -10.49
N VAL A 255 12.39 -2.45 -9.43
CA VAL A 255 13.30 -3.04 -8.41
C VAL A 255 13.84 -4.38 -8.93
N SER A 256 14.53 -4.38 -10.07
CA SER A 256 15.01 -5.62 -10.69
C SER A 256 16.49 -5.58 -11.08
N ARG A 257 17.31 -4.76 -10.42
CA ARG A 257 18.74 -4.64 -10.74
C ARG A 257 19.70 -4.56 -9.56
N LEU A 258 19.33 -5.14 -8.41
CA LEU A 258 20.19 -5.22 -7.22
C LEU A 258 20.77 -6.62 -6.98
N LEU A 259 20.88 -7.44 -8.03
CA LEU A 259 21.59 -8.72 -7.98
C LEU A 259 22.37 -8.91 -9.29
N GLU A 260 23.51 -8.24 -9.39
CA GLU A 260 24.70 -8.62 -10.19
C GLU A 260 25.93 -8.07 -9.49
#